data_AF-A0A7R9FD87-F1
#
_entry.id   AF-A0A7R9FD87-F1
#
_cell.length_a   1.000
_cell.length_b   1.000
_cell.length_c   1.000
_cell.angle_alpha   90.00
_cell.angle_beta   90.00
_cell.angle_gamma   90.00
#
_symmetry.space_group_name_H-M   'P 1'
#
loop_
_entity.id
_entity.type
_entity.pdbx_description
1 polymer ?
#
loop_
_entity_poly.entity_id
_entity_poly.type
_entity_poly.pdbx_seq_one_letter_code
_entity_poly.pdbx_strand_id
1 'polypeptide(L)'
;MEECQMYTDVSSMIVCYQMLIEECQMYTDMLMEEPLFNNLRTKEQLGYSISCELRDTFGILGFTISVNTQANKHSADYIDERIEEFLKTFSKFVDTLPSEDLKEVRNSIIKLKQSTDLYLREEVTRNWHEIINQEYVFDRRTKEIKFLEEITLKELQTWLEDHLSNGNRTKFRKLSIQYCVLTHDSVPRWSDTSGRVMEERNMYASKVNTNNHTWEIHKNLTTQGTASKYSFQFVTDTQTKSDKHFITDIDVFKSNVVIYPITRIVT
;
A
#
# COMPACT_ATOMS: atom_id res chain seq x y z
N MET A 1 34.99 -9.50 -9.71
CA MET A 1 34.20 -8.41 -10.31
C MET A 1 32.77 -8.90 -10.33
N GLU A 2 32.08 -8.76 -9.20
CA GLU A 2 30.65 -9.04 -9.10
C GLU A 2 29.95 -7.79 -9.63
N GLU A 3 29.33 -7.91 -10.80
CA GLU A 3 28.37 -6.92 -11.27
C GLU A 3 27.26 -6.82 -10.24
N CYS A 4 27.25 -5.71 -9.51
CA CYS A 4 26.14 -5.32 -8.69
C CYS A 4 24.98 -5.04 -9.65
N GLN A 5 24.18 -6.07 -9.95
CA GLN A 5 22.85 -5.91 -10.55
C GLN A 5 22.05 -5.07 -9.56
N MET A 6 22.13 -3.74 -9.71
CA MET A 6 21.14 -2.85 -9.10
C MET A 6 19.81 -3.23 -9.72
N TYR A 7 19.04 -4.05 -9.00
CA TYR A 7 17.68 -4.40 -9.36
C TYR A 7 16.93 -3.10 -9.59
N THR A 8 16.63 -2.83 -10.85
CA THR A 8 15.74 -1.75 -11.23
C THR A 8 14.38 -2.28 -10.83
N ASP A 9 13.86 -1.81 -9.70
CA ASP A 9 12.61 -2.29 -9.12
C ASP A 9 11.47 -1.34 -9.48
N VAL A 10 10.32 -1.89 -9.86
CA VAL A 10 9.04 -1.16 -9.87
C VAL A 10 8.25 -1.66 -8.66
N SER A 11 7.82 -0.74 -7.81
CA SER A 11 6.98 -1.05 -6.66
C SER A 11 5.63 -0.35 -6.86
N SER A 12 4.55 -1.11 -6.79
CA SER A 12 3.20 -0.57 -6.71
C SER A 12 2.64 -0.92 -5.33
N MET A 13 2.31 0.11 -4.57
CA MET A 13 1.71 -0.01 -3.26
C MET A 13 0.32 0.60 -3.31
N ILE A 14 -0.70 -0.23 -3.18
CA ILE A 14 -2.08 0.22 -3.01
C ILE A 14 -2.35 0.36 -1.53
N VAL A 15 -2.79 1.54 -1.14
CA VAL A 15 -3.23 1.87 0.21
C VAL A 15 -4.72 2.18 0.16
N CYS A 16 -5.54 1.31 0.74
CA CYS A 16 -6.94 1.59 0.99
C CYS A 16 -7.06 2.17 2.40
N TYR A 17 -7.50 3.43 2.49
CA TYR A 17 -7.69 4.12 3.77
C TYR A 17 -9.16 4.15 4.16
N GLN A 18 -9.39 4.26 5.47
CA GLN A 18 -10.69 4.41 6.12
C GLN A 18 -11.44 3.10 6.28
N MET A 19 -11.00 2.30 7.25
CA MET A 19 -11.82 1.23 7.82
C MET A 19 -12.14 1.60 9.26
N LEU A 20 -13.40 1.42 9.65
CA LEU A 20 -13.91 1.85 10.96
C LEU A 20 -13.99 0.70 11.98
N ILE A 21 -13.53 -0.50 11.61
CA ILE A 21 -13.64 -1.70 12.44
C ILE A 21 -12.30 -2.46 12.36
N GLU A 22 -11.46 -2.35 13.39
CA GLU A 22 -10.16 -3.05 13.52
C GLU A 22 -10.34 -4.56 13.37
N GLU A 23 -11.49 -5.06 13.81
CA GLU A 23 -11.77 -6.47 13.89
C GLU A 23 -12.10 -7.09 12.52
N CYS A 24 -12.91 -6.42 11.69
CA CYS A 24 -13.15 -6.85 10.30
C CYS A 24 -11.86 -6.84 9.47
N GLN A 25 -10.93 -5.93 9.78
CA GLN A 25 -9.61 -5.92 9.17
C GLN A 25 -8.80 -7.16 9.53
N MET A 26 -8.80 -7.59 10.79
CA MET A 26 -8.08 -8.79 11.22
C MET A 26 -8.59 -10.04 10.51
N TYR A 27 -9.91 -10.17 10.35
CA TYR A 27 -10.49 -11.25 9.53
C TYR A 27 -10.03 -11.18 8.08
N THR A 28 -10.05 -9.98 7.51
CA THR A 28 -9.66 -9.76 6.11
C THR A 28 -8.20 -10.10 5.90
N ASP A 29 -7.30 -9.67 6.78
CA ASP A 29 -5.87 -9.93 6.70
C ASP A 29 -5.58 -11.45 6.74
N MET A 30 -6.13 -12.15 7.74
CA MET A 30 -5.95 -13.60 7.89
C MET A 30 -6.53 -14.40 6.72
N LEU A 31 -7.65 -13.95 6.13
CA LEU A 31 -8.25 -14.59 4.96
C LEU A 31 -7.54 -14.25 3.65
N MET A 32 -6.93 -13.07 3.54
CA MET A 32 -6.40 -12.54 2.28
C MET A 32 -4.95 -12.97 2.03
N GLU A 33 -4.14 -13.17 3.07
CA GLU A 33 -2.71 -13.41 2.95
C GLU A 33 -2.38 -14.59 2.00
N GLU A 34 -2.97 -15.77 2.23
CA GLU A 34 -2.71 -16.95 1.40
C GLU A 34 -3.23 -16.80 -0.04
N PRO A 35 -4.50 -16.39 -0.28
CA PRO A 35 -5.00 -16.21 -1.64
C PRO A 35 -4.24 -15.15 -2.43
N LEU A 36 -3.82 -14.06 -1.77
CA LEU A 36 -3.04 -12.98 -2.38
C LEU A 36 -1.70 -13.52 -2.86
N PHE A 37 -0.99 -14.24 -1.99
CA PHE A 37 0.31 -14.82 -2.33
C PHE A 37 0.16 -15.86 -3.43
N ASN A 38 -0.77 -16.81 -3.29
CA ASN A 38 -0.99 -17.85 -4.28
C ASN A 38 -1.35 -17.26 -5.66
N ASN A 39 -2.22 -16.25 -5.71
CA ASN A 39 -2.64 -15.65 -6.97
C ASN A 39 -1.53 -14.79 -7.59
N LEU A 40 -1.11 -13.72 -6.91
CA LEU A 40 -0.21 -12.74 -7.50
C LEU A 40 1.24 -13.24 -7.60
N ARG A 41 1.71 -14.06 -6.63
CA ARG A 41 3.11 -14.55 -6.59
C ARG A 41 3.29 -15.86 -7.33
N THR A 42 2.41 -16.83 -7.08
CA THR A 42 2.59 -18.21 -7.58
C THR A 42 1.99 -18.39 -8.97
N LYS A 43 0.73 -17.99 -9.18
CA LYS A 43 0.04 -18.17 -10.47
C LYS A 43 0.42 -17.12 -11.50
N GLU A 44 0.33 -15.84 -11.15
CA GLU A 44 0.57 -14.74 -12.08
C GLU A 44 2.04 -14.29 -12.12
N GLN A 45 2.82 -14.63 -11.11
CA GLN A 45 4.26 -14.31 -11.03
C GLN A 45 4.58 -12.82 -11.21
N LEU A 46 3.72 -11.95 -10.69
CA LEU A 46 3.77 -10.50 -10.90
C LEU A 46 4.95 -9.84 -10.20
N GLY A 47 5.35 -10.37 -9.05
CA GLY A 47 6.41 -9.81 -8.23
C GLY A 47 7.19 -10.89 -7.51
N TYR A 48 8.35 -10.54 -6.97
CA TYR A 48 9.11 -11.45 -6.11
C TYR A 48 8.72 -11.30 -4.65
N SER A 49 8.27 -10.11 -4.25
CA SER A 49 7.80 -9.76 -2.91
C SER A 49 6.39 -9.17 -3.02
N ILE A 50 5.46 -9.80 -2.32
CA ILE A 50 4.05 -9.44 -2.24
C ILE A 50 3.65 -9.52 -0.78
N SER A 51 3.03 -8.46 -0.26
CA SER A 51 2.52 -8.43 1.11
C SER A 51 1.15 -7.76 1.19
N CYS A 52 0.34 -8.24 2.13
CA CYS A 52 -0.81 -7.52 2.69
C CYS A 52 -0.45 -7.12 4.12
N GLU A 53 -0.75 -5.90 4.52
CA GLU A 53 -0.54 -5.44 5.88
C GLU A 53 -1.69 -4.55 6.33
N LEU A 54 -2.08 -4.69 7.59
CA LEU A 54 -2.95 -3.73 8.27
C LEU A 54 -2.13 -2.52 8.70
N ARG A 55 -2.71 -1.33 8.56
CA ARG A 55 -2.10 -0.05 8.91
C ARG A 55 -3.01 0.71 9.84
N ASP A 56 -2.51 1.04 11.01
CA ASP A 56 -3.07 2.10 11.85
C ASP A 56 -2.17 3.32 11.72
N THR A 57 -2.74 4.44 11.27
CA THR A 57 -2.03 5.71 11.13
C THR A 57 -2.86 6.82 11.76
N PHE A 58 -2.46 7.22 12.97
CA PHE A 58 -3.16 8.23 13.78
C PHE A 58 -4.62 7.88 14.09
N GLY A 59 -4.91 6.60 14.35
CA GLY A 59 -6.27 6.11 14.63
C GLY A 59 -7.13 5.95 13.36
N ILE A 60 -6.53 6.11 12.18
CA ILE A 60 -7.16 5.82 10.90
C ILE A 60 -6.64 4.47 10.43
N LEU A 61 -7.55 3.52 10.33
CA LEU A 61 -7.21 2.19 9.91
C LEU A 61 -7.24 2.07 8.38
N GLY A 62 -6.30 1.31 7.85
CA GLY A 62 -6.01 1.09 6.45
C GLY A 62 -5.51 -0.33 6.23
N PHE A 63 -5.59 -0.82 4.99
CA PHE A 63 -4.95 -2.06 4.58
C PHE A 63 -4.15 -1.73 3.34
N THR A 64 -2.98 -2.35 3.25
CA THR A 64 -2.03 -2.08 2.18
C THR A 64 -1.70 -3.38 1.49
N ILE A 65 -1.76 -3.35 0.17
CA ILE A 65 -1.22 -4.41 -0.68
C ILE A 65 0.00 -3.83 -1.39
N SER A 66 1.15 -4.45 -1.16
CA SER A 66 2.42 -4.04 -1.77
C SER A 66 2.90 -5.14 -2.72
N VAL A 67 3.27 -4.75 -3.94
CA VAL A 67 3.83 -5.66 -4.95
C VAL A 67 5.11 -5.06 -5.49
N ASN A 68 6.21 -5.79 -5.33
CA ASN A 68 7.53 -5.44 -5.83
C ASN A 68 7.89 -6.35 -7.01
N THR A 69 8.18 -5.74 -8.15
CA THR A 69 8.52 -6.43 -9.40
C THR A 69 9.80 -5.87 -10.02
N GLN A 70 10.35 -6.63 -10.96
CA GLN A 70 11.46 -6.17 -11.80
C GLN A 70 10.95 -5.09 -12.77
N ALA A 71 11.66 -3.97 -12.90
CA ALA A 71 11.20 -2.78 -13.60
C ALA A 71 10.91 -2.99 -15.10
N ASN A 72 11.56 -3.98 -15.71
CA ASN A 72 11.38 -4.32 -17.11
C ASN A 72 10.27 -5.34 -17.37
N LYS A 73 9.64 -5.91 -16.32
CA LYS A 73 8.71 -7.04 -16.46
C LYS A 73 7.25 -6.60 -16.51
N HIS A 74 6.84 -5.73 -15.59
CA HIS A 74 5.45 -5.27 -15.48
C HIS A 74 5.42 -3.77 -15.17
N SER A 75 4.49 -3.05 -15.82
CA SER A 75 4.22 -1.65 -15.47
C SER A 75 3.44 -1.56 -14.16
N ALA A 76 3.59 -0.44 -13.45
CA ALA A 76 2.88 -0.21 -12.20
C ALA A 76 1.34 -0.20 -12.39
N ASP A 77 0.86 0.30 -13.53
CA ASP A 77 -0.57 0.29 -13.87
C ASP A 77 -1.11 -1.12 -14.10
N TYR A 78 -0.34 -2.00 -14.74
CA TYR A 78 -0.73 -3.40 -14.92
C TYR A 78 -0.85 -4.10 -13.57
N ILE A 79 0.10 -3.85 -12.66
CA ILE A 79 0.04 -4.41 -11.30
C ILE A 79 -1.18 -3.87 -10.54
N ASP A 80 -1.46 -2.57 -10.63
CA ASP A 80 -2.64 -1.95 -10.01
C ASP A 80 -3.94 -2.63 -10.49
N GLU A 81 -4.05 -2.89 -11.79
CA GLU A 81 -5.18 -3.61 -12.37
C GLU A 81 -5.28 -5.06 -11.86
N ARG A 82 -4.17 -5.79 -11.77
CA ARG A 82 -4.15 -7.17 -11.25
C ARG A 82 -4.58 -7.23 -9.78
N ILE A 83 -4.14 -6.28 -8.96
CA ILE A 83 -4.57 -6.21 -7.56
C ILE A 83 -6.08 -5.95 -7.48
N GLU A 84 -6.62 -5.06 -8.31
CA GLU A 84 -8.07 -4.80 -8.35
C GLU A 84 -8.87 -6.03 -8.78
N GLU A 85 -8.39 -6.81 -9.75
CA GLU A 85 -9.04 -8.06 -10.15
C GLU A 85 -8.97 -9.13 -9.05
N PHE A 86 -7.83 -9.22 -8.36
CA PHE A 86 -7.69 -10.06 -7.19
C PHE A 86 -8.70 -9.67 -6.10
N LEU A 87 -8.82 -8.39 -5.75
CA LEU A 87 -9.74 -7.91 -4.73
C LEU A 87 -11.21 -8.22 -5.07
N LYS A 88 -11.60 -8.11 -6.35
CA LYS A 88 -12.94 -8.54 -6.82
C LYS A 88 -13.16 -10.04 -6.64
N THR A 89 -12.13 -10.85 -6.87
CA THR A 89 -12.18 -12.31 -6.70
C THR A 89 -12.24 -12.67 -5.22
N PHE A 90 -11.46 -11.97 -4.39
CA PHE A 90 -11.46 -12.12 -2.94
C PHE A 90 -12.81 -11.78 -2.31
N SER A 91 -13.45 -10.69 -2.74
CA SER A 91 -14.82 -10.34 -2.33
C SER A 91 -15.79 -11.51 -2.54
N LYS A 92 -15.78 -12.11 -3.74
CA LYS A 92 -16.63 -13.27 -4.06
C LYS A 92 -16.28 -14.50 -3.24
N PHE A 93 -14.98 -14.71 -2.97
CA PHE A 93 -14.54 -15.80 -2.11
C PHE A 93 -15.14 -15.67 -0.70
N VAL A 94 -15.12 -14.47 -0.11
CA VAL A 94 -15.73 -14.20 1.20
C VAL A 94 -17.25 -14.34 1.16
N ASP A 95 -17.91 -14.01 0.05
CA ASP A 95 -19.35 -14.26 -0.12
C ASP A 95 -19.70 -15.75 -0.06
N THR A 96 -18.78 -16.61 -0.51
CA THR A 96 -18.95 -18.08 -0.51
C THR A 96 -18.34 -18.78 0.70
N LEU A 97 -17.77 -18.04 1.64
CA LEU A 97 -17.05 -18.61 2.78
C LEU A 97 -18.01 -19.39 3.70
N PRO A 98 -17.77 -20.69 3.95
CA PRO A 98 -18.54 -21.47 4.90
C PRO A 98 -18.47 -20.90 6.33
N SER A 99 -19.55 -21.08 7.09
CA SER A 99 -19.59 -20.63 8.49
C SER A 99 -18.58 -21.32 9.40
N GLU A 100 -18.20 -22.57 9.08
CA GLU A 100 -17.18 -23.29 9.85
C GLU A 100 -15.78 -22.71 9.61
N ASP A 101 -15.42 -22.41 8.37
CA ASP A 101 -14.13 -21.78 8.04
C ASP A 101 -14.00 -20.41 8.73
N LEU A 102 -15.08 -19.61 8.77
CA LEU A 102 -15.08 -18.36 9.52
C LEU A 102 -14.85 -18.56 11.03
N LYS A 103 -15.40 -19.63 11.62
CA LYS A 103 -15.16 -19.98 13.02
C LYS A 103 -13.71 -20.39 13.26
N GLU A 104 -13.09 -21.14 12.33
CA GLU A 104 -11.68 -21.50 12.43
C GLU A 104 -10.77 -20.27 12.39
N VAL A 105 -11.06 -19.34 11.47
CA VAL A 105 -10.37 -18.04 11.39
C VAL A 105 -10.57 -17.26 12.69
N ARG A 106 -11.82 -17.14 13.19
CA ARG A 106 -12.11 -16.49 14.47
C ARG A 106 -11.26 -17.07 15.60
N ASN A 107 -11.29 -18.39 15.77
CA ASN A 107 -10.57 -19.07 16.84
C ASN A 107 -9.06 -18.84 16.73
N SER A 108 -8.52 -18.79 15.51
CA SER A 108 -7.11 -18.51 15.25
C SER A 108 -6.73 -17.08 15.64
N ILE A 109 -7.53 -16.08 15.27
CA ILE A 109 -7.32 -14.68 15.66
C ILE A 109 -7.43 -14.51 17.18
N ILE A 110 -8.46 -15.08 17.81
CA ILE A 110 -8.65 -15.02 19.26
C ILE A 110 -7.46 -15.66 19.99
N LYS A 111 -7.00 -16.83 19.55
CA LYS A 111 -5.83 -17.49 20.15
C LYS A 111 -4.56 -16.64 20.01
N LEU A 112 -4.37 -16.01 18.85
CA LEU A 112 -3.25 -15.09 18.64
C LEU A 112 -3.33 -13.90 19.60
N LYS A 113 -4.50 -13.28 19.75
CA LYS A 113 -4.72 -12.17 20.68
C LYS A 113 -4.58 -12.60 22.14
N GLN A 114 -5.04 -13.79 22.53
CA GLN A 114 -4.92 -14.30 23.91
C GLN A 114 -3.49 -14.67 24.31
N SER A 115 -2.58 -14.81 23.35
CA SER A 115 -1.21 -15.22 23.60
C SER A 115 -0.50 -14.22 24.51
N THR A 116 -0.02 -14.67 25.67
CA THR A 116 0.67 -13.82 26.64
C THR A 116 2.00 -13.33 26.08
N ASP A 117 2.36 -12.10 26.45
CA ASP A 117 3.67 -11.53 26.12
C ASP A 117 4.77 -12.41 26.77
N LEU A 118 5.72 -12.91 25.97
CA LEU A 118 6.78 -13.81 26.44
C LEU A 118 7.91 -13.03 27.12
N TYR A 119 8.11 -11.78 26.71
CA TYR A 119 9.16 -10.91 27.21
C TYR A 119 8.59 -9.59 27.72
N LEU A 120 9.20 -9.06 28.79
CA LEU A 120 8.82 -7.75 29.36
C LEU A 120 8.83 -6.62 28.31
N ARG A 121 9.74 -6.68 27.34
CA ARG A 121 9.80 -5.70 26.24
C ARG A 121 8.50 -5.65 25.43
N GLU A 122 7.85 -6.78 25.20
CA GLU A 122 6.62 -6.87 24.43
C GLU A 122 5.47 -6.20 25.19
N GLU A 123 5.35 -6.49 26.49
CA GLU A 123 4.38 -5.84 27.38
C GLU A 123 4.60 -4.33 27.45
N VAL A 124 5.86 -3.89 27.65
CA VAL A 124 6.20 -2.46 27.68
C VAL A 124 5.86 -1.82 26.35
N THR A 125 6.20 -2.45 25.22
CA THR A 125 5.91 -1.91 23.89
C THR A 125 4.41 -1.76 23.67
N ARG A 126 3.60 -2.77 24.04
CA ARG A 126 2.14 -2.73 23.94
C ARG A 126 1.54 -1.60 24.78
N ASN A 127 1.91 -1.48 26.05
CA ASN A 127 1.43 -0.40 26.91
C ASN A 127 1.94 0.97 26.45
N TRP A 128 3.14 1.05 25.89
CA TRP A 128 3.70 2.30 25.40
C TRP A 128 2.94 2.81 24.17
N HIS A 129 2.48 1.92 23.28
CA HIS A 129 1.61 2.30 22.14
C HIS A 129 0.34 3.03 22.61
N GLU A 130 -0.33 2.52 23.65
CA GLU A 130 -1.52 3.17 24.22
C GLU A 130 -1.24 4.58 24.77
N ILE A 131 -0.03 4.79 25.32
CA ILE A 131 0.39 6.09 25.87
C ILE A 131 0.71 7.08 24.77
N ILE A 132 1.51 6.68 23.76
CA ILE A 132 1.91 7.59 22.68
C ILE A 132 0.72 7.97 21.78
N ASN A 133 -0.23 7.04 21.59
CA ASN A 133 -1.45 7.27 20.83
C ASN A 133 -2.52 8.04 21.62
N GLN A 134 -2.33 8.19 22.95
CA GLN A 134 -3.27 8.86 23.86
C GLN A 134 -4.66 8.18 23.91
N GLU A 135 -4.69 6.87 23.71
CA GLU A 135 -5.90 6.07 23.79
C GLU A 135 -6.09 5.49 25.19
N TYR A 136 -4.98 5.14 25.87
CA TYR A 136 -4.99 4.64 27.24
C TYR A 136 -5.88 3.40 27.45
N VAL A 137 -6.09 2.58 26.41
CA VAL A 137 -6.92 1.36 26.47
C VAL A 137 -6.04 0.16 26.76
N PHE A 138 -5.49 0.09 27.99
CA PHE A 138 -4.56 -0.99 28.36
C PHE A 138 -5.19 -2.40 28.34
N ASP A 139 -6.52 -2.50 28.41
CA ASP A 139 -7.30 -3.73 28.29
C ASP A 139 -7.81 -4.00 26.86
N ARG A 140 -7.26 -3.31 25.84
CA ARG A 140 -7.70 -3.37 24.42
C ARG A 140 -7.87 -4.80 23.93
N ARG A 141 -6.86 -5.65 24.15
CA ARG A 141 -6.87 -7.07 23.76
C ARG A 141 -8.12 -7.82 24.26
N THR A 142 -8.52 -7.59 25.51
CA THR A 142 -9.72 -8.22 26.09
C THR A 142 -11.00 -7.69 25.46
N LYS A 143 -11.05 -6.39 25.11
CA LYS A 143 -12.18 -5.78 24.41
C LYS A 143 -12.29 -6.29 22.97
N GLU A 144 -11.21 -6.25 22.21
CA GLU A 144 -11.13 -6.76 20.83
C GLU A 144 -11.57 -8.22 20.76
N ILE A 145 -11.14 -9.08 21.70
CA ILE A 145 -11.56 -10.50 21.72
C ILE A 145 -13.09 -10.62 21.83
N LYS A 146 -13.74 -9.81 22.68
CA LYS A 146 -15.21 -9.82 22.79
C LYS A 146 -15.88 -9.39 21.49
N PHE A 147 -15.35 -8.35 20.84
CA PHE A 147 -15.87 -7.91 19.54
C PHE A 147 -15.67 -8.97 18.45
N LEU A 148 -14.52 -9.64 18.41
CA LEU A 148 -14.24 -10.74 17.49
C LEU A 148 -15.20 -11.93 17.65
N GLU A 149 -15.67 -12.19 18.87
CA GLU A 149 -16.67 -13.24 19.14
C GLU A 149 -18.05 -12.89 18.57
N GLU A 150 -18.40 -11.60 18.52
CA GLU A 150 -19.70 -11.09 18.08
C GLU A 150 -19.81 -10.91 16.56
N ILE A 151 -18.68 -10.71 15.86
CA ILE A 151 -18.67 -10.44 14.42
C ILE A 151 -19.31 -11.56 13.61
N THR A 152 -20.23 -11.17 12.74
CA THR A 152 -20.93 -12.06 11.81
C THR A 152 -20.32 -12.02 10.41
N LEU A 153 -20.53 -13.09 9.64
CA LEU A 153 -20.12 -13.14 8.23
C LEU A 153 -20.73 -11.98 7.42
N LYS A 154 -21.98 -11.62 7.73
CA LYS A 154 -22.69 -10.55 7.04
C LYS A 154 -22.05 -9.19 7.27
N GLU A 155 -21.62 -8.90 8.50
CA GLU A 155 -20.89 -7.66 8.81
C GLU A 155 -19.56 -7.59 8.07
N LEU A 156 -18.83 -8.71 7.99
CA LEU A 156 -17.59 -8.79 7.20
C LEU A 156 -17.85 -8.56 5.70
N GLN A 157 -18.91 -9.15 5.14
CA GLN A 157 -19.30 -8.95 3.74
C GLN A 157 -19.68 -7.50 3.44
N THR A 158 -20.58 -6.91 4.24
CA THR A 158 -20.97 -5.50 4.12
C THR A 158 -19.75 -4.58 4.26
N TRP A 159 -18.84 -4.93 5.17
CA TRP A 159 -17.59 -4.20 5.34
C TRP A 159 -16.70 -4.29 4.10
N LEU A 160 -16.54 -5.46 3.46
CA LEU A 160 -15.76 -5.57 2.22
C LEU A 160 -16.41 -4.78 1.08
N GLU A 161 -17.73 -4.88 0.93
CA GLU A 161 -18.47 -4.11 -0.07
C GLU A 161 -18.26 -2.61 0.10
N ASP A 162 -18.19 -2.10 1.34
CA ASP A 162 -18.01 -0.68 1.58
C ASP A 162 -16.60 -0.15 1.25
N HIS A 163 -15.59 -1.03 1.22
CA HIS A 163 -14.17 -0.65 1.10
C HIS A 163 -13.45 -1.21 -0.13
N LEU A 164 -14.16 -1.93 -1.01
CA LEU A 164 -13.63 -2.42 -2.29
C LEU A 164 -14.22 -1.66 -3.48
N SER A 165 -13.49 -1.64 -4.60
CA SER A 165 -13.84 -0.87 -5.80
C SER A 165 -15.14 -1.30 -6.48
N ASN A 166 -15.60 -2.53 -6.21
CA ASN A 166 -16.81 -3.13 -6.77
C ASN A 166 -18.08 -2.90 -5.94
N GLY A 167 -17.99 -2.30 -4.74
CA GLY A 167 -19.13 -2.05 -3.88
C GLY A 167 -19.49 -0.57 -3.74
N ASN A 168 -19.47 -0.05 -2.51
CA ASN A 168 -19.98 1.29 -2.21
C ASN A 168 -18.95 2.40 -2.53
N ARG A 169 -19.10 3.00 -3.71
CA ARG A 169 -18.22 4.10 -4.17
C ARG A 169 -18.21 5.33 -3.27
N THR A 170 -19.22 5.53 -2.40
CA THR A 170 -19.27 6.70 -1.51
C THR A 170 -18.30 6.59 -0.33
N LYS A 171 -18.07 5.36 0.15
CA LYS A 171 -17.15 5.06 1.27
C LYS A 171 -15.78 4.59 0.79
N PHE A 172 -15.68 4.07 -0.42
CA PHE A 172 -14.42 3.64 -1.02
C PHE A 172 -13.39 4.79 -1.08
N ARG A 173 -12.19 4.53 -0.55
CA ARG A 173 -11.03 5.43 -0.63
C ARG A 173 -9.79 4.60 -0.95
N LYS A 174 -9.15 4.91 -2.07
CA LYS A 174 -7.92 4.26 -2.54
C LYS A 174 -6.87 5.32 -2.86
N LEU A 175 -5.65 5.09 -2.39
CA LEU A 175 -4.44 5.79 -2.77
C LEU A 175 -3.49 4.75 -3.37
N SER A 176 -3.05 4.95 -4.60
CA SER A 176 -2.02 4.10 -5.22
C SER A 176 -0.72 4.88 -5.30
N ILE A 177 0.35 4.33 -4.73
CA ILE A 177 1.69 4.89 -4.75
C ILE A 177 2.53 4.00 -5.67
N GLN A 178 2.97 4.57 -6.78
CA GLN A 178 3.75 3.87 -7.78
C GLN A 178 5.18 4.43 -7.81
N TYR A 179 6.15 3.56 -7.60
CA TYR A 179 7.57 3.85 -7.76
C TYR A 179 8.08 3.17 -9.02
N CYS A 180 8.50 3.97 -9.99
CA CYS A 180 9.02 3.50 -11.27
C CYS A 180 10.48 3.92 -11.44
N VAL A 181 11.37 2.97 -11.70
CA VAL A 181 12.76 3.26 -12.06
C VAL A 181 12.85 3.52 -13.56
N LEU A 182 13.31 4.71 -13.93
CA LEU A 182 13.63 5.06 -15.31
C LEU A 182 14.99 4.44 -15.68
N THR A 183 14.99 3.38 -16.48
CA THR A 183 16.22 2.83 -17.06
C THR A 183 16.52 3.51 -18.39
N HIS A 184 17.79 3.65 -18.75
CA HIS A 184 18.25 4.35 -19.96
C HIS A 184 17.62 3.83 -21.27
N ASP A 185 17.11 2.59 -21.29
CA ASP A 185 16.49 1.94 -22.43
C ASP A 185 14.97 2.19 -22.57
N SER A 186 14.35 2.87 -21.61
CA SER A 186 12.90 3.14 -21.57
C SER A 186 12.51 4.57 -21.97
N VAL A 187 13.46 5.36 -22.48
CA VAL A 187 13.18 6.68 -23.07
C VAL A 187 12.48 6.47 -24.43
N PRO A 188 11.30 7.06 -24.69
CA PRO A 188 10.68 6.99 -26.01
C PRO A 188 11.61 7.62 -27.04
N ARG A 189 12.09 6.84 -28.02
CA ARG A 189 12.84 7.39 -29.16
C ARG A 189 11.89 8.26 -30.00
N TRP A 190 11.93 9.57 -29.80
CA TRP A 190 11.31 10.51 -30.73
C TRP A 190 12.24 10.74 -31.91
N SER A 191 11.85 10.26 -33.10
CA SER A 191 12.48 10.68 -34.36
C SER A 191 11.71 11.87 -34.94
N ASP A 192 12.39 12.99 -35.17
CA ASP A 192 11.85 14.03 -36.04
C ASP A 192 11.91 13.58 -37.52
N THR A 193 11.17 14.29 -38.37
CA THR A 193 10.99 13.97 -39.80
C THR A 193 12.25 14.19 -40.67
N SER A 194 13.43 14.40 -40.07
CA SER A 194 14.69 14.66 -40.77
C SER A 194 15.81 13.66 -40.47
N GLY A 195 15.54 12.61 -39.67
CA GLY A 195 16.40 11.42 -39.59
C GLY A 195 17.80 11.65 -38.99
N ARG A 196 18.00 12.72 -38.21
CA ARG A 196 19.25 12.93 -37.46
C ARG A 196 19.08 12.49 -36.01
N VAL A 197 19.93 11.56 -35.57
CA VAL A 197 20.13 11.21 -34.16
C VAL A 197 21.03 12.29 -33.55
N MET A 198 20.49 13.15 -32.69
CA MET A 198 21.27 14.11 -31.90
C MET A 198 21.37 13.61 -30.45
N GLU A 199 22.56 13.72 -29.84
CA GLU A 199 22.80 13.29 -28.46
C GLU A 199 21.95 14.09 -27.45
N GLU A 200 21.10 13.36 -26.71
CA GLU A 200 19.97 13.86 -25.90
C GLU A 200 20.33 14.55 -24.58
N ARG A 201 21.62 14.81 -24.28
CA ARG A 201 22.00 15.46 -23.00
C ARG A 201 21.44 16.88 -22.83
N ASN A 202 21.12 17.57 -23.92
CA ASN A 202 20.77 18.99 -23.89
C ASN A 202 19.26 19.30 -23.99
N MET A 203 18.38 18.32 -24.23
CA MET A 203 16.95 18.59 -24.41
C MET A 203 16.16 18.58 -23.09
N TYR A 204 16.44 17.66 -22.17
CA TYR A 204 15.70 17.59 -20.89
C TYR A 204 16.09 18.70 -19.91
N ALA A 205 17.29 19.26 -20.01
CA ALA A 205 17.71 20.41 -19.18
C ALA A 205 17.09 21.74 -19.64
N SER A 206 16.57 21.85 -20.87
CA SER A 206 16.18 23.13 -21.47
C SER A 206 14.66 23.39 -21.54
N LYS A 207 13.81 22.42 -21.17
CA LYS A 207 12.34 22.58 -21.17
C LYS A 207 11.63 22.33 -19.84
N VAL A 208 12.36 22.06 -18.76
CA VAL A 208 11.77 22.02 -17.42
C VAL A 208 11.72 23.45 -16.89
N ASN A 209 10.51 24.00 -16.77
CA ASN A 209 10.27 25.20 -15.98
C ASN A 209 10.64 24.85 -14.53
N THR A 210 11.86 25.22 -14.13
CA THR A 210 12.49 24.91 -12.84
C THR A 210 11.87 25.74 -11.72
N ASN A 211 10.58 25.53 -11.42
CA ASN A 211 9.93 26.21 -10.32
C ASN A 211 9.34 25.32 -9.23
N ASN A 212 9.39 23.99 -9.33
CA ASN A 212 8.86 23.13 -8.25
C ASN A 212 9.91 22.14 -7.72
N HIS A 213 10.01 22.10 -6.39
CA HIS A 213 11.08 21.59 -5.55
C HIS A 213 11.67 20.20 -5.93
N THR A 214 12.97 20.17 -6.22
CA THR A 214 13.80 18.96 -6.17
C THR A 214 14.13 18.60 -4.73
N TRP A 215 13.78 17.40 -4.30
CA TRP A 215 14.11 16.87 -2.97
C TRP A 215 15.44 16.10 -3.07
N GLU A 216 16.49 16.57 -2.38
CA GLU A 216 17.79 15.89 -2.33
C GLU A 216 17.91 15.04 -1.05
N ILE A 217 18.08 13.72 -1.20
CA ILE A 217 18.38 12.83 -0.07
C ILE A 217 19.91 12.69 0.02
N HIS A 218 20.51 13.34 1.01
CA HIS A 218 21.91 13.07 1.38
C HIS A 218 21.98 11.79 2.22
N LYS A 219 22.15 10.63 1.56
CA LYS A 219 22.60 9.42 2.29
C LYS A 219 24.12 9.53 2.50
N ASN A 220 24.53 9.79 3.75
CA ASN A 220 25.91 9.60 4.19
C ASN A 220 26.22 8.09 4.24
N LEU A 221 26.48 7.48 3.10
CA LEU A 221 27.10 6.16 3.00
C LEU A 221 28.62 6.35 3.06
N THR A 222 29.17 6.36 4.27
CA THR A 222 30.62 6.29 4.49
C THR A 222 31.12 4.87 4.23
N THR A 223 31.33 4.53 2.96
CA THR A 223 32.29 3.51 2.51
C THR A 223 32.41 3.56 0.99
N GLN A 224 33.46 4.22 0.49
CA GLN A 224 34.04 4.10 -0.86
C GLN A 224 33.11 3.75 -2.05
N GLY A 225 31.95 4.40 -2.16
CA GLY A 225 31.07 4.34 -3.32
C GLY A 225 30.70 5.76 -3.72
N THR A 226 30.91 6.12 -4.97
CA THR A 226 30.44 7.38 -5.56
C THR A 226 28.99 7.63 -5.15
N ALA A 227 28.69 8.78 -4.55
CA ALA A 227 27.34 9.16 -4.18
C ALA A 227 26.48 9.29 -5.46
N SER A 228 25.73 8.25 -5.78
CA SER A 228 24.79 8.27 -6.90
C SER A 228 23.66 9.24 -6.57
N LYS A 229 23.53 10.31 -7.38
CA LYS A 229 22.46 11.29 -7.25
C LYS A 229 21.20 10.73 -7.90
N TYR A 230 20.18 10.44 -7.09
CA TYR A 230 18.85 10.06 -7.59
C TYR A 230 17.94 11.29 -7.52
N SER A 231 17.24 11.60 -8.61
CA SER A 231 16.24 12.66 -8.65
C SER A 231 14.84 12.03 -8.72
N PHE A 232 13.96 12.39 -7.80
CA PHE A 232 12.55 12.03 -7.86
C PHE A 232 11.79 13.02 -8.72
N GLN A 233 10.91 12.52 -9.58
CA GLN A 233 10.04 13.32 -10.43
C GLN A 233 8.65 12.71 -10.42
N PHE A 234 7.62 13.54 -10.31
CA PHE A 234 6.25 13.09 -10.55
C PHE A 234 6.08 12.82 -12.04
N VAL A 235 5.67 11.61 -12.38
CA VAL A 235 5.32 11.26 -13.75
C VAL A 235 3.92 11.80 -14.02
N THR A 236 3.82 12.89 -14.77
CA THR A 236 2.53 13.42 -15.23
C THR A 236 2.13 12.70 -16.51
N ASP A 237 1.23 11.74 -16.43
CA ASP A 237 0.69 11.12 -17.63
C ASP A 237 -0.30 12.09 -18.31
N THR A 238 0.18 12.82 -19.32
CA THR A 238 -0.63 13.79 -20.08
C THR A 238 -1.63 13.14 -21.04
N GLN A 239 -1.70 11.80 -21.11
CA GLN A 239 -2.51 11.10 -22.11
C GLN A 239 -3.31 9.91 -21.56
N THR A 240 -4.08 10.07 -20.50
CA THR A 240 -5.14 9.08 -20.19
C THR A 240 -6.44 9.73 -19.74
N LYS A 241 -7.48 9.59 -20.58
CA LYS A 241 -8.89 9.77 -20.21
C LYS A 241 -9.27 8.66 -19.21
N SER A 242 -8.89 8.79 -17.95
CA SER A 242 -9.37 7.91 -16.88
C SER A 242 -9.88 8.74 -15.70
N ASP A 243 -10.85 8.22 -14.95
CA ASP A 243 -11.37 8.79 -13.68
C ASP A 243 -10.31 8.88 -12.55
N LYS A 244 -9.04 8.58 -12.82
CA LYS A 244 -7.95 8.62 -11.85
C LYS A 244 -7.43 10.06 -11.68
N HIS A 245 -7.26 10.49 -10.43
CA HIS A 245 -6.65 11.77 -10.09
C HIS A 245 -5.17 11.58 -9.72
N PHE A 246 -4.26 12.14 -10.52
CA PHE A 246 -2.83 12.10 -10.25
C PHE A 246 -2.41 13.26 -9.35
N ILE A 247 -1.73 12.93 -8.24
CA ILE A 247 -1.17 13.93 -7.33
C ILE A 247 0.12 14.47 -7.94
N THR A 248 0.12 15.74 -8.31
CA THR A 248 1.29 16.46 -8.88
C THR A 248 2.00 17.34 -7.86
N ASP A 249 1.29 17.72 -6.80
CA ASP A 249 1.79 18.52 -5.68
C ASP A 249 1.15 17.99 -4.39
N ILE A 250 2.00 17.56 -3.45
CA ILE A 250 1.58 16.95 -2.19
C ILE A 250 0.90 17.98 -1.28
N ASP A 251 1.36 19.23 -1.27
CA ASP A 251 0.84 20.26 -0.39
C ASP A 251 -0.53 20.73 -0.87
N VAL A 252 -0.70 20.90 -2.18
CA VAL A 252 -2.01 21.17 -2.79
C VAL A 252 -2.98 20.01 -2.56
N PHE A 253 -2.51 18.76 -2.68
CA PHE A 253 -3.34 17.61 -2.37
C PHE A 253 -3.81 17.66 -0.91
N LYS A 254 -2.88 17.78 0.05
CA LYS A 254 -3.19 17.83 1.48
C LYS A 254 -4.14 18.97 1.85
N SER A 255 -4.03 20.15 1.23
CA SER A 255 -4.93 21.27 1.51
C SER A 255 -6.37 21.05 1.02
N ASN A 256 -6.57 20.15 0.05
CA ASN A 256 -7.86 19.89 -0.58
C ASN A 256 -8.57 18.65 -0.03
N VAL A 257 -7.94 17.87 0.87
CA VAL A 257 -8.57 16.70 1.49
C VAL A 257 -9.05 17.04 2.90
N VAL A 258 -10.19 16.49 3.29
CA VAL A 258 -10.69 16.56 4.67
C VAL A 258 -9.77 15.74 5.57
N ILE A 259 -9.32 16.36 6.66
CA ILE A 259 -8.52 15.70 7.70
C ILE A 259 -9.47 14.96 8.64
N TYR A 260 -9.19 13.69 8.92
CA TYR A 260 -9.97 12.92 9.90
C TYR A 260 -9.84 13.52 11.30
N PRO A 261 -10.91 13.45 12.10
CA PRO A 261 -10.82 13.85 13.49
C PRO A 261 -9.81 12.97 14.23
N ILE A 262 -9.01 13.58 15.09
CA ILE A 262 -8.16 12.82 16.00
C ILE A 262 -9.05 12.26 17.10
N THR A 263 -9.21 10.94 17.15
CA THR A 263 -9.93 10.24 18.20
C THR A 263 -9.11 10.32 19.49
N ARG A 264 -9.37 11.33 20.32
CA ARG A 264 -8.79 11.41 21.67
C ARG A 264 -9.85 10.98 22.67
N ILE A 265 -9.50 10.01 23.52
CA ILE A 265 -10.29 9.73 24.70
C ILE A 265 -10.06 10.88 25.67
N VAL A 266 -11.07 11.75 25.81
CA VAL A 266 -11.06 12.81 26.82
C VAL A 266 -11.32 12.14 28.16
N THR A 267 -10.29 12.09 28.99
CA THR A 267 -10.36 11.62 30.38
C THR A 267 -11.01 12.63 31.32
#